data_AF-A0A7L5Z9U7-F1
#
_entry.id   AF-A0A7L5Z9U7-F1
#
_cell.length_a   1.000
_cell.length_b   1.000
_cell.length_c   1.000
_cell.angle_alpha   90.00
_cell.angle_beta   90.00
_cell.angle_gamma   90.00
#
_symmetry.space_group_name_H-M   'P 1'
#
loop_
_entity.id
_entity.type
_entity.pdbx_description
1 polymer ?
#
loop_
_entity_poly.entity_id
_entity_poly.type
_entity_poly.pdbx_seq_one_letter_code
_entity_poly.pdbx_strand_id
1 'polypeptide(L)'
;MITARQSRAARALLGWTQETLADKARVSLTALKRLESESGLDVYETTRDQVRRALEAAGVVLLSTDKGEGVLRLHDEHQRRSPS
;
A
#
# COMPACT_ATOMS: atom_id res chain seq x y z
N MET A 1 11.43 1.59 -2.44
CA MET A 1 10.86 0.21 -2.44
C MET A 1 9.85 0.13 -1.30
N ILE A 2 8.64 -0.40 -1.52
CA ILE A 2 7.64 -0.54 -0.45
C ILE A 2 8.06 -1.61 0.57
N THR A 3 7.84 -1.33 1.86
CA THR A 3 8.09 -2.29 2.95
C THR A 3 6.82 -3.04 3.36
N ALA A 4 7.01 -4.18 4.05
CA ALA A 4 5.90 -4.96 4.63
C ALA A 4 5.02 -4.13 5.57
N ARG A 5 5.64 -3.21 6.34
CA ARG A 5 4.93 -2.32 7.28
C ARG A 5 4.11 -1.29 6.53
N GLN A 6 4.69 -0.65 5.51
CA GLN A 6 3.98 0.29 4.65
C GLN A 6 2.79 -0.36 3.94
N SER A 7 2.95 -1.57 3.39
CA SER A 7 1.83 -2.31 2.77
C SER A 7 0.68 -2.55 3.75
N ARG A 8 0.97 -3.07 4.93
CA ARG A 8 -0.04 -3.33 5.98
C ARG A 8 -0.73 -2.05 6.45
N ALA A 9 0.05 -0.99 6.69
CA ALA A 9 -0.48 0.30 7.13
C ALA A 9 -1.39 0.93 6.06
N ALA A 10 -0.97 0.90 4.79
CA ALA A 10 -1.79 1.38 3.68
C ALA A 10 -3.12 0.64 3.56
N ARG A 11 -3.10 -0.70 3.66
CA ARG A 11 -4.34 -1.48 3.68
C ARG A 11 -5.24 -1.10 4.84
N ALA A 12 -4.69 -0.93 6.04
CA ALA A 12 -5.47 -0.53 7.21
C ALA A 12 -6.16 0.83 6.98
N LEU A 13 -5.45 1.81 6.43
CA LEU A 13 -6.01 3.14 6.10
C LEU A 13 -7.10 3.10 5.02
N LEU A 14 -6.98 2.16 4.07
CA LEU A 14 -7.94 1.95 2.98
C LEU A 14 -9.10 1.02 3.36
N GLY A 15 -9.04 0.33 4.51
CA GLY A 15 -9.99 -0.71 4.89
C GLY A 15 -9.89 -1.97 4.00
N TRP A 16 -8.74 -2.23 3.39
CA TRP A 16 -8.55 -3.35 2.45
C TRP A 16 -8.08 -4.64 3.13
N THR A 17 -8.66 -5.76 2.72
CA THR A 17 -8.12 -7.10 3.04
C THR A 17 -6.86 -7.39 2.21
N GLN A 18 -6.12 -8.45 2.54
CA GLN A 18 -5.00 -8.90 1.71
C GLN A 18 -5.48 -9.33 0.32
N GLU A 19 -6.62 -10.03 0.25
CA GLU A 19 -7.25 -10.46 -1.00
C GLU A 19 -7.59 -9.26 -1.88
N THR A 20 -8.14 -8.20 -1.30
CA THR A 20 -8.46 -6.96 -2.02
C THR A 20 -7.21 -6.32 -2.61
N LEU A 21 -6.14 -6.20 -1.83
CA LEU A 21 -4.88 -5.64 -2.34
C LEU A 21 -4.25 -6.52 -3.42
N ALA A 22 -4.28 -7.85 -3.24
CA ALA A 22 -3.72 -8.78 -4.21
C ALA A 22 -4.44 -8.68 -5.56
N ASP A 23 -5.78 -8.61 -5.54
CA ASP A 23 -6.62 -8.41 -6.72
C ASP A 23 -6.31 -7.07 -7.40
N LYS A 24 -6.34 -5.96 -6.65
CA LYS A 24 -6.06 -4.60 -7.18
C LYS A 24 -4.65 -4.47 -7.75
N ALA A 25 -3.67 -5.13 -7.14
CA ALA A 25 -2.28 -5.14 -7.60
C ALA A 25 -2.02 -6.16 -8.72
N ARG A 26 -2.98 -7.04 -9.05
CA ARG A 26 -2.84 -8.13 -10.02
C ARG A 26 -1.65 -9.05 -9.69
N VAL A 27 -1.50 -9.37 -8.40
CA VAL A 27 -0.49 -10.29 -7.88
C VAL A 27 -1.18 -11.47 -7.20
N SER A 28 -0.50 -12.60 -7.07
CA SER A 28 -1.05 -13.72 -6.30
C SER A 28 -1.11 -13.38 -4.80
N LEU A 29 -2.14 -13.87 -4.11
CA LEU A 29 -2.26 -13.70 -2.65
C LEU A 29 -1.04 -14.23 -1.91
N THR A 30 -0.46 -15.34 -2.38
CA THR A 30 0.77 -15.91 -1.80
C THR A 30 1.96 -14.96 -1.92
N ALA A 31 2.13 -14.29 -3.07
CA ALA A 31 3.19 -13.30 -3.25
C ALA A 31 2.98 -12.08 -2.34
N LEU A 32 1.73 -11.61 -2.19
CA LEU A 32 1.43 -10.53 -1.25
C LEU A 32 1.68 -10.94 0.21
N LYS A 33 1.28 -12.16 0.62
CA LYS A 33 1.55 -12.67 1.97
C LYS A 33 3.05 -12.74 2.27
N ARG A 34 3.86 -13.12 1.28
CA ARG A 34 5.33 -13.07 1.39
C ARG A 34 5.84 -11.63 1.52
N LEU A 35 5.31 -10.70 0.73
CA LEU A 35 5.66 -9.27 0.83
C LEU A 35 5.35 -8.67 2.20
N GLU A 36 4.22 -9.04 2.79
CA GLU A 36 3.80 -8.52 4.10
C GLU A 36 4.40 -9.30 5.28
N SER A 37 5.10 -10.39 5.01
CA SER A 37 5.80 -11.17 6.03
C SER A 37 7.11 -10.50 6.42
N GLU A 38 7.43 -10.51 7.71
CA GLU A 38 8.72 -10.04 8.24
C GLU A 38 9.84 -11.08 8.05
N SER A 39 9.57 -12.19 7.34
CA SER A 39 10.48 -13.33 7.17
C SER A 39 11.74 -13.06 6.35
N GLY A 40 11.89 -11.86 5.77
CA GLY A 40 13.05 -11.52 4.93
C GLY A 40 13.13 -12.31 3.63
N LEU A 41 12.06 -13.00 3.23
CA LEU A 41 12.00 -13.71 1.96
C LEU A 41 12.07 -12.73 0.80
N ASP A 42 12.92 -13.02 -0.17
CA ASP A 42 13.03 -12.23 -1.38
C ASP A 42 11.73 -12.29 -2.18
N VAL A 43 11.10 -11.12 -2.28
CA VAL A 43 9.95 -10.91 -3.14
C VAL A 43 10.44 -10.29 -4.43
N TYR A 44 9.92 -10.74 -5.56
CA TYR A 44 10.21 -10.14 -6.85
C TYR A 44 9.94 -8.63 -6.83
N GLU A 45 10.87 -7.86 -7.37
CA GLU A 45 10.74 -6.40 -7.45
C GLU A 45 9.49 -5.97 -8.21
N THR A 46 9.08 -6.74 -9.22
CA THR A 46 7.84 -6.55 -9.97
C THR A 46 6.60 -6.60 -9.09
N THR A 47 6.50 -7.56 -8.16
CA THR A 47 5.42 -7.65 -7.18
C THR A 47 5.39 -6.42 -6.28
N ARG A 48 6.56 -5.96 -5.82
CA ARG A 48 6.67 -4.75 -4.97
C ARG A 48 6.18 -3.51 -5.72
N ASP A 49 6.57 -3.36 -6.98
CA ASP A 49 6.14 -2.23 -7.81
C ASP A 49 4.63 -2.27 -8.10
N GLN A 50 4.08 -3.43 -8.43
CA GLN A 50 2.64 -3.60 -8.66
C GLN A 50 1.80 -3.26 -7.42
N VAL A 51 2.22 -3.74 -6.24
CA VAL A 51 1.57 -3.42 -4.96
C VAL A 51 1.65 -1.93 -4.66
N ARG A 52 2.84 -1.32 -4.82
CA ARG A 52 3.02 0.13 -4.64
C ARG A 52 2.07 0.93 -5.53
N ARG A 53 2.04 0.63 -6.84
CA ARG A 53 1.18 1.34 -7.80
C ARG A 53 -0.30 1.21 -7.47
N ALA A 54 -0.76 0.04 -7.02
CA ALA A 54 -2.16 -0.17 -6.66
C ALA A 54 -2.58 0.67 -5.45
N LEU A 55 -1.70 0.78 -4.44
CA LEU A 55 -1.93 1.64 -3.28
C LEU A 55 -1.93 3.13 -3.68
N GLU A 56 -0.96 3.56 -4.49
CA GLU A 56 -0.89 4.94 -5.00
C GLU A 56 -2.13 5.33 -5.82
N ALA A 57 -2.60 4.44 -6.69
CA ALA A 57 -3.83 4.63 -7.46
C ALA A 57 -5.09 4.72 -6.57
N ALA A 58 -5.04 4.16 -5.35
CA ALA A 58 -6.11 4.27 -4.36
C ALA A 58 -5.98 5.52 -3.47
N GLY A 59 -5.07 6.44 -3.79
CA GLY A 59 -4.88 7.69 -3.06
C GLY A 59 -3.96 7.56 -1.83
N VAL A 60 -3.04 6.58 -1.83
CA VAL A 60 -2.02 6.45 -0.79
C VAL A 60 -0.69 7.02 -1.26
N VAL A 61 -0.01 7.77 -0.40
CA VAL A 61 1.38 8.18 -0.60
C VAL A 61 2.27 7.41 0.39
N LEU A 62 3.28 6.73 -0.13
CA LEU A 62 4.29 6.05 0.68
C LEU A 62 5.45 7.01 0.95
N LEU A 63 5.77 7.19 2.23
CA LEU A 63 6.81 8.11 2.68
C LEU A 63 8.03 7.32 3.13
N SER A 64 9.20 7.67 2.61
CA SER A 64 10.49 7.14 3.06
C SER A 64 11.45 8.31 3.21
N THR A 65 11.93 8.52 4.43
CA THR A 65 12.81 9.64 4.81
C THR A 65 14.01 9.11 5.58
N ASP A 66 14.99 9.97 5.81
CA ASP A 66 16.13 9.72 6.70
C ASP A 66 15.70 9.41 8.15
N LYS A 67 14.53 9.92 8.57
CA LYS A 67 13.97 9.75 9.92
C LYS A 67 13.00 8.58 10.04
N GLY A 68 12.68 7.89 8.95
CA GLY A 68 11.80 6.72 8.97
C GLY A 68 10.84 6.62 7.79
N GLU A 69 9.89 5.71 7.93
CA GLU A 69 8.89 5.35 6.92
C GLU A 69 7.46 5.63 7.40
N GLY A 70 6.57 5.95 6.47
CA GLY A 70 5.17 6.25 6.78
C GLY A 70 4.25 6.04 5.58
N VAL A 71 2.95 6.19 5.85
CA VAL A 71 1.88 6.08 4.85
C VAL A 71 0.88 7.20 5.08
N LEU A 72 0.58 7.96 4.05
CA LEU A 72 -0.41 9.04 4.06
C LEU A 72 -1.56 8.67 3.14
N ARG A 73 -2.81 8.76 3.62
CA ARG A 73 -4.00 8.67 2.76
C ARG A 73 -4.44 10.07 2.35
N LEU A 74 -4.50 10.31 1.05
CA LEU A 74 -5.01 11.55 0.51
C LEU A 74 -6.53 11.60 0.70
N HIS A 75 -7.03 12.76 1.14
CA HIS A 75 -8.45 13.05 1.12
C HIS A 75 -8.76 13.77 -0.19
N ASP A 76 -9.91 13.48 -0.78
CA ASP A 76 -10.40 14.22 -1.93
C ASP A 76 -10.74 15.66 -1.49
N GLU A 77 -10.05 16.66 -2.04
CA GLU A 77 -10.32 18.08 -1.72
C GLU A 77 -11.73 18.51 -2.17
N HIS A 78 -12.36 17.75 -3.08
CA HIS A 78 -13.74 17.99 -3.53
C HIS A 78 -14.80 17.76 -2.43
N GLN A 79 -14.50 17.02 -1.36
CA GLN A 79 -15.46 16.82 -0.25
C GLN A 79 -15.40 17.93 0.81
N ARG A 80 -14.39 18.82 0.79
CA ARG A 80 -14.22 19.87 1.81
C ARG A 80 -14.77 21.24 1.41
N ARG A 81 -15.32 21.39 0.19
CA ARG A 81 -15.82 22.66 -0.36
C ARG A 81 -17.33 22.78 -0.50
N SER A 82 -18.11 21.98 0.22
CA SER A 82 -19.54 22.24 0.40
C SER A 82 -19.78 22.82 1.81
N PRO A 83 -19.64 24.15 2.01
CA PRO A 83 -20.27 24.79 3.14
C PRO A 83 -21.78 24.82 2.90
N SER A 84 -22.53 24.31 3.89
CA SER A 84 -23.99 24.43 3.98
C SER A 84 -24.46 25.88 4.03
#